data_AF-A0AAW9LPJ4-F1
#
_entry.id   AF-A0AAW9LPJ4-F1
#
_cell.length_a   1.000
_cell.length_b   1.000
_cell.length_c   1.000
_cell.angle_alpha   90.00
_cell.angle_beta   90.00
_cell.angle_gamma   90.00
#
_symmetry.space_group_name_H-M   'P 1'
#
loop_
_entity.id
_entity.type
_entity.pdbx_description
1 polymer ?
#
loop_
_entity_poly.entity_id
_entity_poly.type
_entity_poly.pdbx_seq_one_letter_code
_entity_poly.pdbx_strand_id
1 'polypeptide(L)'
;MKELRFYGASDDLFECEGAIREEICMYSNPGVYHLKSTDGEMLVIACYTNEGCWALGVGQVNEETPIPAWPASFSQHERGYSVVLTLQAPDDTQLVLEDSDD
;
A
#
# COMPACT_ATOMS: atom_id res chain seq x y z
N MET A 1 -14.27 8.53 6.60
CA MET A 1 -12.92 7.92 6.60
C MET A 1 -13.10 6.43 6.65
N LYS A 2 -12.32 5.71 5.86
CA LYS A 2 -12.34 4.25 5.78
C LYS A 2 -10.96 3.68 6.06
N GLU A 3 -10.94 2.50 6.63
CA GLU A 3 -9.70 1.81 6.96
C GLU A 3 -9.20 0.99 5.77
N LEU A 4 -7.92 1.15 5.46
CA LEU A 4 -7.16 0.32 4.55
C LEU A 4 -5.94 -0.23 5.28
N ARG A 5 -5.66 -1.51 5.12
CA ARG A 5 -4.53 -2.22 5.71
C ARG A 5 -3.69 -2.81 4.60
N PHE A 6 -2.38 -2.56 4.63
CA PHE A 6 -1.42 -3.04 3.66
C PHE A 6 -0.40 -3.93 4.35
N TYR A 7 -0.15 -5.11 3.79
CA TYR A 7 0.80 -6.09 4.34
C TYR A 7 1.17 -7.12 3.29
N GLY A 8 2.27 -7.85 3.50
CA GLY A 8 2.61 -9.00 2.70
C GLY A 8 2.04 -10.30 3.28
N ALA A 9 1.49 -11.15 2.40
CA ALA A 9 0.92 -12.45 2.78
C ALA A 9 1.81 -13.65 2.42
N SER A 10 2.76 -13.49 1.49
CA SER A 10 3.79 -14.47 1.08
C SER A 10 5.11 -13.74 0.77
N ASP A 11 6.09 -14.37 0.13
CA ASP A 11 7.29 -13.73 -0.43
C ASP A 11 7.03 -12.95 -1.72
N ASP A 12 5.88 -13.18 -2.37
CA ASP A 12 5.49 -12.60 -3.65
C ASP A 12 4.09 -11.96 -3.64
N LEU A 13 3.42 -11.83 -2.49
CA LEU A 13 2.04 -11.35 -2.43
C LEU A 13 1.90 -10.12 -1.51
N PHE A 14 1.51 -8.99 -2.11
CA PHE A 14 1.29 -7.72 -1.41
C PHE A 14 -0.20 -7.34 -1.39
N GLU A 15 -0.78 -7.29 -0.18
CA GLU A 15 -2.21 -7.17 0.07
C GLU A 15 -2.64 -5.72 0.35
N CYS A 16 -3.87 -5.40 -0.07
CA CYS A 16 -4.66 -4.27 0.38
C CYS A 16 -6.00 -4.80 0.90
N GLU A 17 -6.27 -4.66 2.19
CA GLU A 17 -7.47 -5.17 2.85
C GLU A 17 -8.25 -4.07 3.57
N GLY A 18 -9.57 -4.24 3.69
CA GLY A 18 -10.45 -3.34 4.43
C GLY A 18 -11.60 -2.91 3.56
N ALA A 19 -11.76 -1.58 3.41
CA ALA A 19 -12.78 -1.01 2.56
C ALA A 19 -12.50 -1.17 1.05
N ILE A 20 -11.23 -1.35 0.67
CA ILE A 20 -10.78 -1.85 -0.63
C ILE A 20 -10.16 -3.22 -0.39
N ARG A 21 -10.33 -4.14 -1.35
CA ARG A 21 -9.76 -5.49 -1.31
C ARG A 21 -9.09 -5.76 -2.64
N GLU A 22 -7.78 -5.83 -2.63
CA GLU A 22 -6.96 -6.06 -3.81
C GLU A 22 -5.64 -6.73 -3.40
N GLU A 23 -5.02 -7.44 -4.33
CA GLU A 23 -3.71 -8.05 -4.15
C GLU A 23 -2.81 -7.82 -5.37
N ILE A 24 -1.51 -7.64 -5.15
CA ILE A 24 -0.52 -7.58 -6.22
C ILE A 24 0.45 -8.74 -6.04
N CYS A 25 0.53 -9.59 -7.07
CA CYS A 25 1.59 -10.59 -7.20
C CYS A 25 2.88 -9.90 -7.69
N MET A 26 3.93 -9.97 -6.88
CA MET A 26 5.20 -9.28 -7.02
C MET A 26 6.35 -10.28 -7.12
N TYR A 27 6.76 -10.61 -8.34
CA TYR A 27 7.97 -11.39 -8.59
C TYR A 27 9.25 -10.53 -8.70
N SER A 28 9.08 -9.21 -8.86
CA SER A 28 10.16 -8.23 -8.94
C SER A 28 9.78 -6.96 -8.16
N ASN A 29 10.44 -6.73 -7.01
CA ASN A 29 10.23 -5.55 -6.17
C ASN A 29 10.53 -4.22 -6.89
N PRO A 30 9.84 -3.10 -6.53
CA PRO A 30 8.85 -2.97 -5.46
C PRO A 30 7.38 -3.15 -5.90
N GLY A 31 6.54 -3.57 -4.95
CA GLY A 31 5.08 -3.52 -5.07
C GLY A 31 4.53 -2.12 -4.78
N VAL A 32 3.60 -1.65 -5.60
CA VAL A 32 3.09 -0.27 -5.52
C VAL A 32 1.58 -0.23 -5.68
N TYR A 33 0.89 0.31 -4.67
CA TYR A 33 -0.49 0.77 -4.80
C TYR A 33 -0.50 2.29 -4.94
N HIS A 34 -1.25 2.80 -5.91
CA HIS A 34 -1.53 4.23 -6.04
C HIS A 34 -2.93 4.54 -5.49
N LEU A 35 -2.98 5.29 -4.39
CA LEU A 35 -4.23 5.75 -3.77
C LEU A 35 -4.53 7.19 -4.18
N LYS A 36 -5.78 7.45 -4.61
CA LYS A 36 -6.23 8.78 -5.04
C LYS A 36 -7.57 9.16 -4.41
N SER A 37 -7.70 10.40 -3.93
CA SER A 37 -8.92 11.03 -3.41
C SER A 37 -8.92 12.52 -3.77
N THR A 38 -10.04 13.21 -3.59
CA THR A 38 -10.09 14.68 -3.66
C THR A 38 -9.17 15.37 -2.65
N ASP A 39 -8.82 14.70 -1.54
CA ASP A 39 -7.97 15.23 -0.47
C ASP A 39 -6.47 14.95 -0.68
N GLY A 40 -6.09 14.40 -1.84
CA GLY A 40 -4.71 14.11 -2.24
C GLY A 40 -4.50 12.68 -2.69
N GLU A 41 -3.25 12.37 -3.04
CA GLU A 41 -2.85 11.07 -3.55
C GLU A 41 -1.47 10.67 -3.02
N MET A 42 -1.25 9.37 -2.85
CA MET A 42 0.01 8.80 -2.37
C MET A 42 0.26 7.43 -2.97
N LEU A 43 1.52 7.01 -2.97
CA LEU A 43 1.92 5.63 -3.23
C LEU A 43 2.06 4.88 -1.90
N VAL A 44 1.54 3.66 -1.81
CA VAL A 44 1.93 2.69 -0.78
C VAL A 44 2.88 1.70 -1.44
N ILE A 45 4.11 1.62 -0.93
CA ILE A 45 5.21 0.89 -1.54
C ILE A 45 5.67 -0.21 -0.60
N ALA A 46 5.87 -1.41 -1.14
CA ALA A 46 6.32 -2.57 -0.38
C ALA A 46 7.46 -3.31 -1.09
N CYS A 47 8.41 -3.82 -0.31
CA CYS A 47 9.48 -4.69 -0.79
C CYS A 47 9.60 -5.91 0.12
N TYR A 48 9.71 -7.09 -0.47
CA TYR A 48 10.18 -8.27 0.26
C TYR A 48 11.71 -8.27 0.33
N THR A 49 12.24 -8.23 1.55
CA THR A 49 13.69 -8.07 1.78
C THR A 49 14.42 -9.41 1.75
N ASN A 50 15.75 -9.37 1.59
CA ASN A 50 16.60 -10.57 1.66
C ASN A 50 16.58 -11.26 3.04
N GLU A 51 16.06 -10.59 4.07
CA GLU A 51 15.87 -11.14 5.42
C GLU A 51 14.56 -11.92 5.56
N GLY A 52 13.82 -12.12 4.46
CA GLY A 52 12.55 -12.84 4.45
C GLY A 52 11.41 -12.06 5.13
N CYS A 53 11.51 -10.74 5.15
CA CYS A 53 10.54 -9.85 5.80
C CYS A 53 10.09 -8.74 4.86
N TRP A 54 8.85 -8.28 5.01
CA TRP A 54 8.32 -7.14 4.26
C TRP A 54 8.71 -5.81 4.89
N ALA A 55 9.13 -4.88 4.05
CA ALA A 55 9.27 -3.46 4.37
C ALA A 55 8.21 -2.67 3.60
N LEU A 56 7.42 -1.84 4.29
CA LEU A 56 6.37 -1.00 3.71
C LEU A 56 6.60 0.47 4.04
N GLY A 57 6.18 1.36 3.14
CA GLY A 57 6.20 2.80 3.33
C GLY A 57 5.22 3.53 2.43
N VAL A 58 5.20 4.86 2.53
CA VAL A 58 4.43 5.74 1.65
C VAL A 58 5.35 6.69 0.88
N GLY A 59 4.94 7.08 -0.32
CA GLY A 59 5.70 7.98 -1.18
C GLY A 59 4.80 8.98 -1.92
N GLN A 60 5.42 10.05 -2.43
CA GLN A 60 4.76 10.98 -3.35
C GLN A 60 4.53 10.28 -4.70
N VAL A 61 3.47 10.69 -5.39
CA VAL A 61 3.16 10.20 -6.75
C VAL A 61 4.01 10.88 -7.84
N ASN A 62 4.52 12.08 -7.56
CA ASN A 62 5.41 12.87 -8.41
C ASN A 62 6.09 13.98 -7.57
N GLU A 63 7.04 14.69 -8.17
CA GLU A 63 7.84 15.72 -7.49
C GLU A 63 7.02 16.88 -6.90
N GLU A 64 5.88 17.20 -7.51
CA GLU A 64 5.08 18.38 -7.20
C GLU A 64 3.89 18.09 -6.26
N THR A 65 3.62 16.82 -5.97
CA THR A 65 2.44 16.40 -5.18
C THR A 65 2.86 16.00 -3.77
N PRO A 66 2.55 16.80 -2.73
CA PRO A 66 2.88 16.47 -1.35
C PRO A 66 2.12 15.23 -0.87
N ILE A 67 2.73 14.46 0.03
CA ILE A 67 2.05 13.35 0.70
C ILE A 67 0.92 13.91 1.58
N PRO A 68 -0.34 13.49 1.40
CA PRO A 68 -1.43 13.97 2.23
C PRO A 68 -1.33 13.41 3.65
N ALA A 69 -1.77 14.18 4.64
CA ALA A 69 -1.64 13.87 6.06
C ALA A 69 -2.71 12.89 6.58
N TRP A 70 -3.03 11.85 5.80
CA TRP A 70 -3.98 10.82 6.21
C TRP A 70 -3.43 10.07 7.43
N PRO A 71 -4.23 9.88 8.50
CA PRO A 71 -3.75 9.20 9.69
C PRO A 71 -3.23 7.79 9.36
N ALA A 72 -1.98 7.54 9.72
CA ALA A 72 -1.27 6.30 9.46
C ALA A 72 -0.74 5.70 10.76
N SER A 73 -0.74 4.37 10.85
CA SER A 73 -0.10 3.64 11.92
C SER A 73 0.55 2.36 11.41
N PHE A 74 1.55 1.88 12.12
CA PHE A 74 2.26 0.64 11.81
C PHE A 74 2.08 -0.38 12.93
N SER A 75 1.88 -1.63 12.56
CA SER A 75 1.84 -2.78 13.48
C SER A 75 2.47 -4.02 12.85
N GLN A 76 2.46 -5.14 13.57
CA GLN A 76 2.98 -6.42 13.10
C GLN A 76 1.81 -7.32 12.62
N HIS A 77 1.95 -7.93 11.45
CA HIS A 77 0.97 -8.90 10.96
C HIS A 77 1.08 -10.21 11.75
N GLU A 78 -0.02 -10.97 11.89
CA GLU A 78 -0.07 -12.24 12.64
C GLU A 78 0.93 -13.29 12.14
N ARG A 79 1.30 -13.22 10.86
CA ARG A 79 2.31 -14.08 10.22
C ARG A 79 3.75 -13.80 10.68
N GLY A 80 4.00 -12.67 11.35
CA GLY A 80 5.30 -12.35 11.97
C GLY A 80 6.37 -11.78 11.03
N TYR A 81 6.26 -11.96 9.71
CA TYR A 81 7.25 -11.48 8.73
C TYR A 81 6.78 -10.28 7.89
N SER A 82 5.65 -9.65 8.24
CA SER A 82 5.20 -8.43 7.58
C SER A 82 4.82 -7.33 8.57
N VAL A 83 5.32 -6.12 8.32
CA VAL A 83 4.71 -4.91 8.85
C VAL A 83 3.30 -4.75 8.26
N VAL A 84 2.38 -4.17 9.02
CA VAL A 84 1.07 -3.74 8.56
C VAL A 84 1.06 -2.22 8.58
N LEU A 85 0.81 -1.58 7.45
CA LEU A 85 0.46 -0.17 7.39
C LEU A 85 -1.07 -0.05 7.43
N THR A 86 -1.61 0.64 8.43
CA THR A 86 -3.03 0.99 8.49
C THR A 86 -3.21 2.46 8.17
N LEU A 87 -4.00 2.76 7.14
CA LEU A 87 -4.39 4.11 6.73
C LEU A 87 -5.87 4.35 7.03
N GLN A 88 -6.17 5.49 7.64
CA GLN A 88 -7.50 6.08 7.61
C GLN A 88 -7.58 6.96 6.36
N ALA A 89 -8.09 6.40 5.28
CA ALA A 89 -8.22 7.08 4.01
C ALA A 89 -9.57 7.84 3.91
N PRO A 90 -9.65 8.93 3.13
CA PRO A 90 -10.91 9.51 2.72
C PRO A 90 -11.90 8.47 2.13
N ASP A 91 -13.20 8.71 2.28
CA ASP A 91 -14.20 7.73 1.85
C ASP A 91 -14.23 7.55 0.33
N ASP A 92 -13.91 8.61 -0.40
CA ASP A 92 -13.82 8.64 -1.86
C ASP A 92 -12.51 8.05 -2.41
N THR A 93 -11.57 7.60 -1.56
CA THR A 93 -10.29 7.04 -2.02
C THR A 93 -10.50 5.85 -2.97
N GLN A 94 -9.76 5.82 -4.07
CA GLN A 94 -9.76 4.74 -5.05
C GLN A 94 -8.32 4.30 -5.35
N LEU A 95 -8.18 3.06 -5.83
CA LEU A 95 -6.93 2.60 -6.43
C LEU A 95 -6.88 3.09 -7.88
N VAL A 96 -5.76 3.67 -8.28
CA VAL A 96 -5.46 3.94 -9.68
C VAL A 96 -4.84 2.67 -10.24
N LEU A 97 -5.61 1.95 -11.04
CA LEU A 97 -5.13 0.80 -11.80
C LEU A 97 -4.47 1.35 -13.07
N GLU A 98 -3.20 1.01 -13.32
CA GLU A 98 -2.66 1.19 -14.66
C GLU A 98 -3.37 0.18 -15.56
N ASP A 99 -3.96 0.67 -16.65
CA ASP A 99 -4.46 -0.21 -17.70
C ASP A 99 -3.28 -1.10 -18.10
N SER A 100 -3.40 -2.41 -17.89
CA SER A 100 -2.42 -3.37 -18.38
C SER A 100 -2.41 -3.23 -19.90
N ASP A 101 -1.36 -2.61 -20.46
CA ASP A 101 -1.11 -2.66 -21.89
C ASP A 101 -0.99 -4.15 -22.28
N ASP A 102 -2.00 -4.66 -23.00
CA ASP A 102 -2.07 -6.00 -23.62
C ASP A 102 -0.83 -6.32 -24.49
#